data_AF-A0AAV9LMH8-F1
#
_entry.id   AF-A0AAV9LMH8-F1
#
_cell.length_a   1.000
_cell.length_b   1.000
_cell.length_c   1.000
_cell.angle_alpha   90.00
_cell.angle_beta   90.00
_cell.angle_gamma   90.00
#
_symmetry.space_group_name_H-M   'P 1'
#
loop_
_entity.id
_entity.type
_entity.pdbx_description
1 polymer ?
#
loop_
_entity_poly.entity_id
_entity_poly.type
_entity_poly.pdbx_seq_one_letter_code
_entity_poly.pdbx_strand_id
1 'polypeptide(L)'
;MARCYIFTSMVNVLQHQHQSMTYTYDMLEPLKEIFREKNRFAKLTTIKALLTTKMVIGSFFREHLINMMSCLNELEILSTVIDKES
;
A
#
# COMPACT_ATOMS: atom_id res chain seq x y z
N MET A 1 -19.47 12.24 15.55
CA MET A 1 -18.47 12.97 14.74
C MET A 1 -17.49 12.05 14.03
N ALA A 2 -16.72 11.21 14.74
CA ALA A 2 -15.75 10.30 14.11
C ALA A 2 -16.35 9.41 13.00
N ARG A 3 -17.55 8.85 13.21
CA ARG A 3 -18.29 8.08 12.19
C ARG A 3 -18.54 8.89 10.92
N CYS A 4 -18.97 10.14 11.05
CA CYS A 4 -19.21 11.03 9.91
C CYS A 4 -17.92 11.33 9.14
N TYR A 5 -16.80 11.57 9.82
CA TYR A 5 -15.51 11.81 9.15
C TYR A 5 -15.01 10.59 8.38
N ILE A 6 -15.06 9.40 9.01
CA ILE A 6 -14.67 8.15 8.37
C ILE A 6 -15.56 7.90 7.15
N PHE A 7 -16.88 8.05 7.31
CA PHE A 7 -17.84 7.82 6.23
C PHE A 7 -17.61 8.79 5.06
N THR A 8 -17.51 10.10 5.31
CA THR A 8 -17.27 11.11 4.26
C THR A 8 -15.93 10.91 3.54
N SER A 9 -14.92 10.33 4.20
CA SER A 9 -13.62 10.02 3.60
C SER A 9 -13.58 8.73 2.76
N MET A 10 -14.58 7.85 2.91
CA MET A 10 -14.70 6.62 2.11
C MET A 10 -15.30 6.91 0.73
N VAL A 11 -14.83 6.18 -0.28
CA VAL A 11 -15.42 6.21 -1.64
C VAL A 11 -16.85 5.66 -1.58
N ASN A 12 -17.79 6.22 -2.37
CA ASN A 12 -19.23 5.90 -2.34
C ASN A 12 -19.58 4.41 -2.31
N VAL A 13 -18.77 3.54 -2.91
CA VAL A 13 -19.00 2.08 -2.94
C VAL A 13 -18.80 1.44 -1.56
N LEU A 14 -17.77 1.83 -0.81
CA LEU A 14 -17.55 1.34 0.56
C LEU A 14 -18.55 1.96 1.55
N GLN A 15 -18.94 3.21 1.34
CA GLN A 15 -19.98 3.84 2.15
C GLN A 15 -21.28 3.01 2.15
N HIS A 16 -21.71 2.54 0.97
CA HIS A 16 -22.94 1.77 0.82
C HIS A 16 -22.85 0.37 1.46
N GLN A 17 -21.66 -0.24 1.51
CA GLN A 17 -21.41 -1.52 2.19
C GLN A 17 -21.39 -1.40 3.71
N HIS A 18 -20.90 -0.28 4.26
CA HIS A 18 -20.73 -0.07 5.70
C HIS A 18 -21.84 0.79 6.34
N GLN A 19 -22.89 1.12 5.58
CA GLN A 19 -23.95 2.04 6.00
C GLN A 19 -24.73 1.56 7.24
N SER A 20 -24.88 0.23 7.40
CA SER A 20 -25.56 -0.41 8.54
C SER A 20 -24.68 -0.60 9.78
N MET A 21 -23.36 -0.38 9.70
CA MET A 21 -22.46 -0.55 10.84
C MET A 21 -22.64 0.61 11.82
N THR A 22 -22.94 0.29 13.07
CA THR A 22 -23.26 1.28 14.11
C THR A 22 -22.01 1.83 14.79
N TYR A 23 -20.98 0.99 14.95
CA TYR A 23 -19.74 1.35 15.65
C TYR A 23 -18.62 1.72 14.69
N THR A 24 -17.82 2.71 15.09
CA THR A 24 -16.65 3.16 14.31
C THR A 24 -15.56 2.10 14.23
N TYR A 25 -15.49 1.20 15.22
CA TYR A 25 -14.55 0.08 15.23
C TYR A 25 -14.86 -0.90 14.08
N ASP A 26 -16.12 -1.29 13.94
CA ASP A 26 -16.58 -2.21 12.89
C ASP A 26 -16.36 -1.64 11.48
N MET A 27 -16.35 -0.30 11.33
CA MET A 27 -16.00 0.36 10.06
C MET A 27 -14.50 0.43 9.80
N LEU A 28 -13.68 0.50 10.86
CA LEU A 28 -12.24 0.70 10.74
C LEU A 28 -11.49 -0.62 10.53
N GLU A 29 -11.97 -1.72 11.10
CA GLU A 29 -11.33 -3.03 10.99
C GLU A 29 -11.18 -3.51 9.53
N PRO A 30 -12.24 -3.48 8.70
CA PRO A 30 -12.15 -3.93 7.31
C PRO A 30 -11.28 -3.00 6.46
N LEU A 31 -11.28 -1.69 6.77
CA LEU A 31 -10.39 -0.75 6.12
C LEU A 31 -8.92 -1.07 6.40
N LYS A 32 -8.57 -1.30 7.67
CA LYS A 32 -7.20 -1.68 8.05
C LYS A 32 -6.74 -2.92 7.31
N GLU A 33 -7.62 -3.91 7.15
CA GLU A 33 -7.29 -5.13 6.43
C GLU A 33 -7.05 -4.88 4.94
N ILE A 34 -7.92 -4.11 4.27
CA ILE A 34 -7.73 -3.73 2.85
C ILE A 34 -6.42 -2.95 2.65
N PHE A 35 -6.10 -2.02 3.56
CA PHE A 35 -4.83 -1.29 3.51
C PHE A 35 -3.62 -2.19 3.79
N ARG A 36 -3.73 -3.15 4.73
CA ARG A 36 -2.70 -4.15 5.02
C ARG A 36 -2.45 -5.04 3.79
N GLU A 37 -3.50 -5.55 3.16
CA GLU A 37 -3.42 -6.36 1.95
C GLU A 37 -2.84 -5.58 0.77
N LYS A 38 -3.29 -4.35 0.55
CA LYS A 38 -2.74 -3.46 -0.48
C LYS A 38 -1.26 -3.18 -0.26
N ASN A 39 -0.84 -2.94 0.99
CA ASN A 39 0.58 -2.75 1.32
C ASN A 39 1.40 -4.02 1.04
N ARG A 40 0.88 -5.19 1.43
CA ARG A 40 1.51 -6.49 1.12
C ARG A 40 1.65 -6.69 -0.39
N PHE A 41 0.61 -6.41 -1.17
CA PHE A 41 0.64 -6.51 -2.62
C PHE A 41 1.65 -5.55 -3.25
N ALA A 42 1.70 -4.30 -2.77
CA ALA A 42 2.68 -3.31 -3.21
C ALA A 42 4.12 -3.79 -2.93
N LYS A 43 4.41 -4.27 -1.71
CA LYS A 43 5.71 -4.85 -1.35
C LYS A 43 6.11 -5.98 -2.29
N LEU A 44 5.23 -6.96 -2.50
CA LEU A 44 5.52 -8.10 -3.37
C LEU A 44 5.74 -7.65 -4.82
N THR A 45 5.00 -6.66 -5.29
CA THR A 45 5.15 -6.10 -6.65
C THR A 45 6.49 -5.39 -6.79
N THR A 46 6.91 -4.57 -5.84
CA THR A 46 8.20 -3.88 -5.88
C THR A 46 9.37 -4.85 -5.73
N ILE A 47 9.28 -5.88 -4.88
CA ILE A 47 10.28 -6.96 -4.80
C ILE A 47 10.38 -7.68 -6.15
N LYS A 48 9.25 -8.02 -6.76
CA LYS A 48 9.23 -8.68 -8.08
C LYS A 48 9.86 -7.78 -9.13
N ALA A 49 9.56 -6.48 -9.15
CA ALA A 49 10.18 -5.52 -10.06
C ALA A 49 11.70 -5.50 -9.86
N LEU A 50 12.19 -5.36 -8.62
CA LEU A 50 13.62 -5.36 -8.31
C LEU A 50 14.33 -6.64 -8.79
N LEU A 51 13.76 -7.81 -8.50
CA LEU A 51 14.36 -9.10 -8.85
C LEU A 51 14.29 -9.42 -10.35
N THR A 52 13.30 -8.87 -11.06
CA THR A 52 13.11 -9.12 -12.50
C THR A 52 13.75 -8.05 -13.38
N THR A 53 14.17 -6.92 -12.81
CA THR A 53 14.80 -5.82 -13.56
C THR A 53 16.16 -6.27 -14.07
N LYS A 54 16.24 -6.54 -15.38
CA LYS A 54 17.50 -6.76 -16.09
C LYS A 54 17.97 -5.46 -16.73
N MET A 55 19.28 -5.24 -16.73
CA MET A 55 19.85 -4.15 -17.50
C MET A 55 19.64 -4.40 -18.99
N VAL A 56 19.15 -3.39 -19.71
CA VAL A 56 18.94 -3.47 -21.16
C VAL A 56 20.29 -3.31 -21.86
N ILE A 57 20.57 -4.16 -22.86
CA ILE A 57 21.80 -4.06 -23.64
C ILE A 57 21.82 -2.70 -24.35
N GLY A 58 22.88 -1.91 -24.14
CA GLY A 58 23.01 -0.56 -24.69
C GLY A 58 22.44 0.55 -23.81
N SER A 59 21.78 0.24 -22.68
CA SER A 59 21.40 1.27 -21.71
C SER A 59 22.58 1.69 -20.83
N PHE A 60 22.56 2.91 -20.30
CA PHE A 60 23.59 3.34 -19.36
C PHE A 60 23.41 2.63 -18.02
N PHE A 61 24.51 2.13 -17.45
CA PHE A 61 24.52 1.51 -16.11
C PHE A 61 23.92 2.44 -15.05
N ARG A 62 24.18 3.75 -15.15
CA ARG A 62 23.61 4.77 -14.25
C ARG A 62 22.09 4.75 -14.23
N GLU A 63 21.44 4.58 -15.37
CA GLU A 63 19.97 4.56 -15.46
C GLU A 63 19.40 3.30 -14.80
N HIS A 64 20.04 2.15 -15.04
CA HIS A 64 19.69 0.91 -14.36
C HIS A 64 19.85 1.01 -12.83
N LEU A 65 20.95 1.60 -12.35
CA LEU A 65 21.16 1.85 -10.92
C LEU A 65 20.09 2.76 -10.31
N ILE A 66 19.72 3.84 -11.01
CA ILE A 66 18.67 4.76 -10.53
C ILE A 66 17.35 4.02 -10.37
N ASN A 67 16.98 3.16 -11.33
CA ASN A 67 15.77 2.36 -11.24
C ASN A 67 15.81 1.38 -10.06
N MET A 68 16.94 0.70 -9.84
CA MET A 68 17.11 -0.18 -8.68
C MET A 68 17.03 0.59 -7.36
N MET A 69 17.66 1.76 -7.28
CA MET A 69 17.59 2.64 -6.10
C MET A 69 16.16 3.10 -5.83
N SER A 70 15.39 3.43 -6.87
CA SER A 70 13.97 3.78 -6.73
C SER A 70 13.14 2.63 -6.14
N CYS A 71 13.34 1.40 -6.64
CA CYS A 71 12.66 0.23 -6.09
C CYS A 71 13.04 -0.03 -4.63
N LEU A 72 14.31 0.16 -4.25
CA LEU A 72 14.76 -0.01 -2.87
C LEU A 72 14.16 1.06 -1.94
N ASN A 73 14.11 2.32 -2.39
CA ASN A 73 13.50 3.42 -1.63
C ASN A 73 11.99 3.19 -1.43
N GLU A 74 11.29 2.70 -2.45
CA GLU A 74 9.89 2.30 -2.31
C GLU A 74 9.71 1.16 -1.28
N LEU A 75 10.60 0.15 -1.30
CA LEU A 75 10.55 -0.94 -0.33
C LEU A 75 10.83 -0.47 1.10
N GLU A 76 11.75 0.47 1.29
CA GLU A 76 12.01 1.08 2.59
C GLU A 76 10.75 1.76 3.13
N ILE A 77 10.12 2.63 2.33
CA ILE A 77 8.87 3.31 2.70
C ILE A 77 7.78 2.30 3.04
N LEU A 78 7.55 1.29 2.20
CA LEU A 78 6.53 0.27 2.45
C LEU A 78 6.85 -0.57 3.70
N SER A 79 8.12 -0.78 4.01
CA SER A 79 8.59 -1.50 5.20
C SER A 79 8.41 -0.70 6.49
N THR A 80 8.61 0.63 6.46
CA THR A 80 8.36 1.49 7.63
C THR A 80 6.91 1.52 8.10
N VAL A 81 5.97 1.11 7.23
CA VAL A 81 4.53 1.03 7.56
C VAL A 81 4.18 -0.23 8.38
N ILE A 82 5.10 -1.19 8.54
CA ILE A 82 4.85 -2.42 9.30
C ILE A 82 6.05 -2.74 10.21
N ASP A 83 6.05 -2.15 11.40
CA ASP A 83 6.27 -2.95 12.62
C ASP A 83 5.65 -2.28 13.85
N LYS A 84 4.35 -2.52 14.02
CA LYS A 84 3.71 -2.68 15.33
C LYS A 84 2.73 -3.84 15.16
N GLU A 85 3.25 -5.02 14.87
CA GLU A 85 2.52 -6.25 15.18
C GLU A 85 2.48 -6.31 16.71
N SER A 86 1.30 -6.05 17.28
CA SER A 86 1.04 -6.14 18.72
C SER A 86 0.03 -7.25 18.97
#